data_AF-A0A6L8GN40-F1
#
_entry.id   AF-A0A6L8GN40-F1
#
_cell.length_a   1.000
_cell.length_b   1.000
_cell.length_c   1.000
_cell.angle_alpha   90.00
_cell.angle_beta   90.00
_cell.angle_gamma   90.00
#
_symmetry.space_group_name_H-M   'P 1'
#
loop_
_entity.id
_entity.type
_entity.pdbx_description
1 polymer ?
#
loop_
_entity_poly.entity_id
_entity_poly.type
_entity_poly.pdbx_seq_one_letter_code
_entity_poly.pdbx_strand_id
1 'polypeptide(L)'
;MVILHSNGALDQWLAAAGGPVHFVPTMGGLHRGHQQLIRAARGAGARVLVSVFVNPAQFAAGEDFTTYPRHPDGDAQQASAAGADAVWFPTVEHIYGDAGDANPERGPTSSGPQPEPSLIQTLCGPWRPGHFEGVLMVMARLLELVQPALVVMGEKDWQQLTVVRQCLPALREKRCRLLPVPVVREEDGLPCSSRNCRLSPAQRRQAALVPQALRAAAAAVHAGERRATVLEQLVRGRLKAAGLEVDYAQLVHPLTLQPCPRLDGVALLGVAVHVGPARLLDHSFLLARKPIIAIDGPAGTGKSTVTRLLAARLGLLHLDTGAMYRAVAWLVLENRQPIRSGGALQQLLETMELQLAWGDHGQQVIRINGVDVSDAIRLPRVTATVPRVAALPEVRQVLTRQQRAFGRQGGLVSEG
;
A
#
# COMPACT_ATOMS: atom_id res chain seq x y z
N MET A 1 -17.53 -22.86 10.06
CA MET A 1 -16.11 -22.59 10.38
C MET A 1 -15.64 -23.64 11.37
N VAL A 2 -14.44 -24.20 11.19
CA VAL A 2 -13.81 -25.18 12.08
C VAL A 2 -12.92 -24.46 13.11
N ILE A 3 -12.88 -24.94 14.36
CA ILE A 3 -11.98 -24.43 15.39
C ILE A 3 -10.88 -25.48 15.62
N LEU A 4 -9.62 -25.05 15.56
CA LEU A 4 -8.44 -25.90 15.63
C LEU A 4 -7.60 -25.52 16.85
N HIS A 5 -7.25 -26.49 17.69
CA HIS A 5 -6.49 -26.26 18.94
C HIS A 5 -5.13 -26.96 18.98
N SER A 6 -4.75 -27.72 17.94
CA SER A 6 -3.47 -28.44 17.89
C SER A 6 -2.90 -28.48 16.47
N ASN A 7 -1.60 -28.74 16.37
CA ASN A 7 -0.92 -28.92 15.08
C ASN A 7 -1.50 -30.11 14.31
N GLY A 8 -1.80 -31.23 14.99
CA GLY A 8 -2.44 -32.38 14.34
C GLY A 8 -3.81 -32.06 13.75
N ALA A 9 -4.63 -31.23 14.41
CA ALA A 9 -5.91 -30.79 13.87
C ALA A 9 -5.72 -29.83 12.67
N LEU A 10 -4.70 -28.96 12.74
CA LEU A 10 -4.32 -28.10 11.61
C LEU A 10 -3.90 -28.95 10.40
N ASP A 11 -3.01 -29.92 10.58
CA ASP A 11 -2.51 -30.78 9.51
C ASP A 11 -3.64 -31.54 8.82
N GLN A 12 -4.57 -32.10 9.60
CA GLN A 12 -5.74 -32.78 9.07
C GLN A 12 -6.64 -31.84 8.25
N TRP A 13 -6.85 -30.61 8.74
CA TRP A 13 -7.67 -29.62 8.04
C TRP A 13 -7.01 -29.13 6.74
N LEU A 14 -5.69 -28.93 6.76
CA LEU A 14 -4.90 -28.53 5.58
C LEU A 14 -4.90 -29.65 4.52
N ALA A 15 -4.70 -30.91 4.93
CA ALA A 15 -4.77 -32.05 4.02
C ALA A 15 -6.16 -32.20 3.37
N ALA A 16 -7.23 -31.86 4.10
CA ALA A 16 -8.61 -31.89 3.62
C ALA A 16 -9.03 -30.63 2.84
N ALA A 17 -8.16 -29.64 2.64
CA ALA A 17 -8.51 -28.36 2.02
C ALA A 17 -8.96 -28.50 0.56
N GLY A 18 -8.37 -29.45 -0.18
CA GLY A 18 -8.68 -29.73 -1.60
C GLY A 18 -8.35 -28.58 -2.57
N GLY A 19 -7.68 -27.53 -2.10
CA GLY A 19 -7.38 -26.30 -2.84
C GLY A 19 -6.39 -25.40 -2.08
N PRO A 20 -6.08 -24.20 -2.61
CA PRO A 20 -5.13 -23.30 -1.97
C PRO A 20 -5.65 -22.79 -0.62
N VAL A 21 -4.73 -22.54 0.31
CA VAL A 21 -5.04 -21.90 1.61
C VAL A 21 -4.61 -20.45 1.56
N HIS A 22 -5.53 -19.55 1.91
CA HIS A 22 -5.24 -18.15 2.19
C HIS A 22 -5.22 -17.94 3.70
N PHE A 23 -4.19 -17.29 4.20
CA PHE A 23 -3.87 -17.24 5.62
C PHE A 23 -3.88 -15.81 6.16
N VAL A 24 -4.55 -15.62 7.30
CA VAL A 24 -4.64 -14.35 8.02
C VAL A 24 -4.05 -14.54 9.43
N PRO A 25 -2.75 -14.26 9.64
CA PRO A 25 -2.15 -14.34 10.97
C PRO A 25 -2.61 -13.16 11.84
N THR A 26 -3.06 -13.45 13.07
CA THR A 26 -3.50 -12.41 14.02
C THR A 26 -3.05 -12.74 15.45
N MET A 27 -3.10 -11.74 16.33
CA MET A 27 -2.90 -11.93 17.78
C MET A 27 -4.22 -12.01 18.57
N GLY A 28 -5.37 -12.10 17.91
CA GLY A 28 -6.67 -12.01 18.58
C GLY A 28 -7.10 -10.59 18.94
N GLY A 29 -8.21 -10.47 19.66
CA GLY A 29 -8.89 -9.19 19.85
C GLY A 29 -9.43 -8.67 18.51
N LEU A 30 -10.10 -9.54 17.76
CA LEU A 30 -10.54 -9.28 16.40
C LEU A 30 -11.55 -8.14 16.35
N HIS A 31 -11.45 -7.35 15.28
CA HIS A 31 -12.24 -6.15 15.06
C HIS A 31 -12.48 -5.94 13.56
N ARG A 32 -13.17 -4.85 13.19
CA ARG A 32 -13.51 -4.52 11.79
C ARG A 32 -12.31 -4.58 10.83
N GLY A 33 -11.15 -4.10 11.26
CA GLY A 33 -9.88 -4.27 10.52
C GLY A 33 -9.55 -5.73 10.19
N HIS A 34 -9.56 -6.64 11.18
CA HIS A 34 -9.31 -8.07 10.95
C HIS A 34 -10.38 -8.72 10.06
N GLN A 35 -11.66 -8.37 10.26
CA GLN A 35 -12.74 -8.87 9.39
C GLN A 35 -12.50 -8.48 7.92
N GLN A 36 -11.95 -7.30 7.65
CA GLN A 36 -11.60 -6.88 6.29
C GLN A 36 -10.46 -7.72 5.70
N LEU A 37 -9.47 -8.11 6.52
CA LEU A 37 -8.42 -9.06 6.08
C LEU A 37 -9.02 -10.40 5.67
N ILE A 38 -9.92 -10.94 6.50
CA ILE A 38 -10.59 -12.23 6.25
C ILE A 38 -11.45 -12.14 4.99
N ARG A 39 -12.21 -11.06 4.79
CA ARG A 39 -12.98 -10.85 3.56
C ARG A 39 -12.09 -10.74 2.33
N ALA A 40 -10.96 -10.03 2.42
CA ALA A 40 -10.00 -9.90 1.33
C ALA A 40 -9.27 -11.21 1.00
N ALA A 41 -9.17 -12.13 1.98
CA ALA A 41 -8.63 -13.47 1.78
C ALA A 41 -9.59 -14.38 1.00
N ARG A 42 -10.86 -14.00 0.78
CA ARG A 42 -11.81 -14.85 0.06
C ARG A 42 -11.60 -14.76 -1.46
N GLY A 43 -11.79 -15.88 -2.15
CA GLY A 43 -11.80 -15.96 -3.61
C GLY A 43 -10.93 -17.09 -4.17
N ALA A 44 -10.97 -17.26 -5.49
CA ALA A 44 -10.14 -18.22 -6.24
C ALA A 44 -10.20 -19.70 -5.76
N GLY A 45 -11.33 -20.11 -5.16
CA GLY A 45 -11.51 -21.46 -4.63
C GLY A 45 -10.63 -21.78 -3.42
N ALA A 46 -10.05 -20.76 -2.76
CA ALA A 46 -9.21 -20.94 -1.60
C ALA A 46 -10.03 -21.09 -0.31
N ARG A 47 -9.49 -21.85 0.64
CA ARG A 47 -9.97 -21.85 2.04
C ARG A 47 -9.25 -20.80 2.85
N VAL A 48 -9.98 -20.10 3.71
CA VAL A 48 -9.46 -19.04 4.58
C VAL A 48 -9.18 -19.58 5.96
N LEU A 49 -7.90 -19.59 6.35
CA LEU A 49 -7.43 -19.92 7.69
C LEU A 49 -7.05 -18.64 8.44
N VAL A 50 -7.51 -18.50 9.68
CA VAL A 50 -7.10 -17.44 10.60
C VAL A 50 -6.31 -18.06 11.74
N SER A 51 -5.15 -17.53 12.11
CA SER A 51 -4.53 -17.86 13.40
C SER A 51 -4.80 -16.77 14.43
N VAL A 52 -4.98 -17.17 15.69
CA VAL A 52 -5.09 -16.27 16.83
C VAL A 52 -4.00 -16.69 17.84
N PHE A 53 -2.89 -15.95 17.81
CA PHE A 53 -1.71 -16.25 18.63
C PHE A 53 -1.04 -14.99 19.13
N VAL A 54 -1.09 -14.74 20.44
CA VAL A 54 -0.33 -13.64 21.06
C VAL A 54 1.12 -14.08 21.21
N ASN A 55 1.93 -13.78 20.19
CA ASN A 55 3.35 -14.12 20.15
C ASN A 55 4.12 -13.46 21.30
N PRO A 56 4.70 -14.20 22.26
CA PRO A 56 5.49 -13.61 23.34
C PRO A 56 6.80 -12.95 22.88
N ALA A 57 7.45 -13.48 21.84
CA ALA A 57 8.79 -13.07 21.41
C ALA A 57 8.85 -11.67 20.78
N GLN A 58 7.71 -11.08 20.44
CA GLN A 58 7.62 -9.73 19.88
C GLN A 58 7.22 -8.67 20.91
N PHE A 59 7.18 -9.02 22.21
CA PHE A 59 6.94 -8.09 23.31
C PHE A 59 8.21 -7.95 24.14
N ALA A 60 8.58 -6.72 24.47
CA ALA A 60 9.66 -6.45 25.42
C ALA A 60 9.15 -6.52 26.87
N ALA A 61 10.07 -6.64 27.84
CA ALA A 61 9.75 -6.54 29.25
C ALA A 61 9.04 -5.21 29.57
N GLY A 62 7.88 -5.27 30.25
CA GLY A 62 7.05 -4.10 30.54
C GLY A 62 6.07 -3.69 29.45
N GLU A 63 6.10 -4.34 28.27
CA GLU A 63 5.02 -4.18 27.28
C GLU A 63 3.73 -4.92 27.71
N ASP A 64 2.67 -4.71 26.94
CA ASP A 64 1.31 -5.13 27.28
C ASP A 64 0.99 -6.61 27.00
N PHE A 65 1.97 -7.51 27.11
CA PHE A 65 1.80 -8.94 26.84
C PHE A 65 0.78 -9.61 27.79
N THR A 66 0.92 -9.36 29.09
CA THR A 66 0.04 -9.94 30.13
C THR A 66 -1.37 -9.37 30.02
N THR A 67 -1.49 -8.08 29.70
CA THR A 67 -2.77 -7.38 29.56
C THR A 67 -3.34 -7.40 28.14
N TYR A 68 -2.70 -8.12 27.19
CA TYR A 68 -3.17 -8.25 25.81
C TYR A 68 -4.59 -8.84 25.77
N PRO A 69 -5.56 -8.24 25.04
CA PRO A 69 -6.93 -8.74 25.03
C PRO A 69 -6.97 -10.14 24.44
N ARG A 70 -7.51 -11.10 25.21
CA ARG A 70 -7.70 -12.49 24.78
C ARG A 70 -9.19 -12.82 24.95
N HIS A 71 -9.87 -13.11 23.86
CA HIS A 71 -11.30 -13.43 23.88
C HIS A 71 -11.63 -14.48 22.80
N PRO A 72 -11.18 -15.74 22.97
CA PRO A 72 -11.20 -16.77 21.93
C PRO A 72 -12.58 -16.98 21.29
N ASP A 73 -13.65 -17.01 22.09
CA ASP A 73 -15.02 -17.22 21.58
C ASP A 73 -15.48 -16.06 20.69
N GLY A 74 -15.19 -14.83 21.11
CA GLY A 74 -15.47 -13.64 20.31
C GLY A 74 -14.61 -13.57 19.07
N ASP A 75 -13.33 -13.93 19.15
CA ASP A 75 -12.45 -14.00 17.99
C ASP A 75 -12.98 -15.03 16.97
N ALA A 76 -13.40 -16.21 17.42
CA ALA A 76 -14.02 -17.22 16.56
C ALA A 76 -15.32 -16.71 15.93
N GLN A 77 -16.19 -16.05 16.70
CA GLN A 77 -17.43 -15.46 16.19
C GLN A 77 -17.16 -14.40 15.10
N GLN A 78 -16.22 -13.49 15.36
CA GLN A 78 -15.83 -12.43 14.42
C GLN A 78 -15.19 -13.01 13.16
N ALA A 79 -14.35 -14.03 13.28
CA ALA A 79 -13.74 -14.72 12.16
C ALA A 79 -14.79 -15.44 11.30
N SER A 80 -15.71 -16.17 11.92
CA SER A 80 -16.80 -16.86 11.24
C SER A 80 -17.70 -15.87 10.50
N ALA A 81 -18.09 -14.77 11.15
CA ALA A 81 -18.93 -13.74 10.55
C ALA A 81 -18.26 -13.03 9.35
N ALA A 82 -16.92 -12.97 9.32
CA ALA A 82 -16.18 -12.42 8.21
C ALA A 82 -15.94 -13.42 7.05
N GLY A 83 -16.28 -14.70 7.26
CA GLY A 83 -16.18 -15.76 6.26
C GLY A 83 -14.91 -16.59 6.32
N ALA A 84 -14.30 -16.76 7.50
CA ALA A 84 -13.23 -17.73 7.70
C ALA A 84 -13.77 -19.17 7.63
N ASP A 85 -12.99 -20.08 7.03
CA ASP A 85 -13.31 -21.51 6.98
C ASP A 85 -12.80 -22.23 8.23
N ALA A 86 -11.66 -21.79 8.77
CA ALA A 86 -11.14 -22.25 10.05
C ALA A 86 -10.44 -21.14 10.85
N VAL A 87 -10.46 -21.29 12.17
CA VAL A 87 -9.63 -20.53 13.10
C VAL A 87 -8.75 -21.49 13.89
N TRP A 88 -7.48 -21.16 14.01
CA TRP A 88 -6.49 -21.94 14.73
C TRP A 88 -5.95 -21.14 15.92
N PHE A 89 -6.04 -21.74 17.10
CA PHE A 89 -5.56 -21.19 18.37
C PHE A 89 -4.35 -22.00 18.85
N PRO A 90 -3.16 -21.78 18.27
CA PRO A 90 -1.95 -22.47 18.73
C PRO A 90 -1.54 -21.99 20.12
N THR A 91 -0.81 -22.87 20.81
CA THR A 91 -0.10 -22.54 22.04
C THR A 91 1.33 -22.12 21.68
N VAL A 92 2.11 -21.70 22.69
CA VAL A 92 3.53 -21.37 22.47
C VAL A 92 4.29 -22.60 21.99
N GLU A 93 4.03 -23.77 22.57
CA GLU A 93 4.64 -25.06 22.23
C GLU A 93 4.27 -25.49 20.80
N HIS A 94 3.05 -25.21 20.34
CA HIS A 94 2.65 -25.48 18.96
C HIS A 94 3.47 -24.69 17.92
N ILE A 95 3.93 -23.48 18.27
CA ILE A 95 4.70 -22.61 17.36
C ILE A 95 6.21 -22.85 17.49
N TYR A 96 6.71 -22.97 18.72
CA TYR A 96 8.13 -22.97 19.05
C TYR A 96 8.68 -24.33 19.51
N GLY A 97 7.84 -25.35 19.70
CA GLY A 97 8.23 -26.65 20.25
C GLY A 97 8.52 -26.61 21.75
N ASP A 98 9.21 -27.63 22.25
CA ASP A 98 9.61 -27.77 23.66
C ASP A 98 10.74 -26.80 24.10
N ALA A 99 11.25 -25.97 23.18
CA ALA A 99 12.38 -25.09 23.42
C ALA A 99 11.95 -23.75 24.05
N GLY A 100 12.68 -23.30 25.06
CA GLY A 100 12.51 -22.01 25.75
C GLY A 100 12.85 -20.76 24.92
N ASP A 101 12.59 -20.79 23.61
CA ASP A 101 12.98 -19.79 22.61
C ASP A 101 12.00 -18.61 22.52
N ALA A 102 10.84 -18.70 23.17
CA ALA A 102 9.84 -17.63 23.22
C ALA A 102 9.50 -17.27 24.68
N ASN A 103 10.42 -16.55 25.34
CA ASN A 103 10.16 -15.89 26.62
C ASN A 103 10.25 -14.37 26.44
N PRO A 104 9.22 -13.57 26.82
CA PRO A 104 9.28 -12.11 26.81
C PRO A 104 10.50 -11.53 27.54
N GLU A 105 11.04 -12.23 28.55
CA GLU A 105 12.21 -11.80 29.31
C GLU A 105 13.55 -12.09 28.62
N ARG A 106 13.60 -13.06 27.70
CA ARG A 106 14.84 -13.46 27.00
C ARG A 106 14.93 -12.91 25.57
N GLY A 107 13.80 -12.47 24.99
CA GLY A 107 13.72 -12.01 23.61
C GLY A 107 13.87 -13.14 22.60
N PRO A 108 13.87 -12.82 21.29
CA PRO A 108 14.02 -13.80 20.21
C PRO A 108 15.44 -14.38 20.16
N THR A 109 15.57 -15.65 19.77
CA THR A 109 16.87 -16.31 19.59
C THR A 109 17.56 -15.87 18.29
N SER A 110 18.90 -15.87 18.29
CA SER A 110 19.72 -15.40 17.17
C SER A 110 19.72 -16.32 15.93
N SER A 111 19.07 -17.47 15.99
CA SER A 111 19.02 -18.49 14.92
C SER A 111 17.91 -18.26 13.87
N GLY A 112 17.12 -17.19 14.01
CA GLY A 112 16.01 -16.87 13.11
C GLY A 112 16.33 -15.85 12.01
N PRO A 113 15.41 -15.67 11.04
CA PRO A 113 15.49 -14.63 10.00
C PRO A 113 15.60 -13.25 10.64
N GLN A 114 16.60 -12.49 10.21
CA GLN A 114 16.88 -11.16 10.73
C GLN A 114 16.30 -10.07 9.84
N PRO A 115 15.76 -8.99 10.41
CA PRO A 115 15.36 -7.83 9.61
C PRO A 115 16.60 -7.14 9.07
N GLU A 116 16.51 -6.61 7.85
CA GLU A 116 17.53 -5.69 7.34
C GLU A 116 17.66 -4.49 8.29
N PRO A 117 18.87 -4.16 8.80
CA PRO A 117 19.03 -3.10 9.79
C PRO A 117 18.44 -1.76 9.34
N SER A 118 18.53 -1.46 8.04
CA SER A 118 17.97 -0.25 7.44
C SER A 118 16.45 -0.12 7.60
N LEU A 119 15.71 -1.23 7.73
CA LEU A 119 14.25 -1.20 7.87
C LEU A 119 13.79 -0.95 9.32
N ILE A 120 14.70 -1.06 10.29
CA ILE A 120 14.39 -0.96 11.73
C ILE A 120 15.15 0.18 12.44
N GLN A 121 15.90 1.00 11.71
CA GLN A 121 16.57 2.19 12.26
C GLN A 121 15.61 3.36 12.57
N THR A 122 14.37 3.29 12.08
CA THR A 122 13.35 4.34 12.23
C THR A 122 12.04 3.75 12.77
N LEU A 123 11.05 4.61 12.97
CA LEU A 123 9.69 4.26 13.39
C LEU A 123 9.70 3.42 14.66
N CYS A 124 9.04 2.26 14.70
CA CYS A 124 8.94 1.42 15.88
C CYS A 124 10.27 0.77 16.28
N GLY A 125 11.23 0.59 15.38
CA GLY A 125 12.43 -0.20 15.63
C GLY A 125 13.24 0.27 16.85
N PRO A 126 13.66 1.55 16.91
CA PRO A 126 14.40 2.07 18.07
C PRO A 126 13.60 2.06 19.39
N TRP A 127 12.27 2.03 19.32
CA TRP A 127 11.38 2.06 20.48
C TRP A 127 11.03 0.67 20.98
N ARG A 128 11.26 -0.37 20.17
CA ARG A 128 10.91 -1.76 20.47
C ARG A 128 12.03 -2.69 20.02
N PRO A 129 13.21 -2.66 20.67
CA PRO A 129 14.32 -3.55 20.34
C PRO A 129 13.90 -5.02 20.39
N GLY A 130 14.29 -5.82 19.40
CA GLY A 130 13.91 -7.24 19.31
C GLY A 130 12.50 -7.51 18.77
N HIS A 131 11.67 -6.47 18.59
CA HIS A 131 10.28 -6.66 18.17
C HIS A 131 10.17 -7.29 16.78
N PHE A 132 10.93 -6.80 15.80
CA PHE A 132 10.83 -7.26 14.41
C PHE A 132 11.47 -8.62 14.21
N GLU A 133 12.52 -8.93 14.97
CA GLU A 133 13.10 -10.27 15.07
C GLU A 133 12.04 -11.26 15.59
N GLY A 134 11.32 -10.91 16.65
CA GLY A 134 10.20 -11.70 17.17
C GLY A 134 9.05 -11.87 16.17
N VAL A 135 8.73 -10.84 15.39
CA VAL A 135 7.73 -10.90 14.30
C VAL A 135 8.21 -11.84 13.18
N LEU A 136 9.45 -11.73 12.73
CA LEU A 136 9.99 -12.58 11.67
C LEU A 136 10.08 -14.03 12.11
N MET A 137 10.47 -14.28 13.36
CA MET A 137 10.52 -15.61 13.94
C MET A 137 9.14 -16.29 13.95
N VAL A 138 8.10 -15.61 14.44
CA VAL A 138 6.74 -16.19 14.42
C VAL A 138 6.21 -16.37 13.00
N MET A 139 6.48 -15.41 12.10
CA MET A 139 6.04 -15.51 10.71
C MET A 139 6.71 -16.68 9.98
N ALA A 140 7.99 -16.95 10.24
CA ALA A 140 8.69 -18.13 9.71
C ALA A 140 7.98 -19.42 10.12
N ARG A 141 7.72 -19.60 11.42
CA ARG A 141 7.04 -20.79 11.96
C ARG A 141 5.62 -20.95 11.43
N LEU A 142 4.83 -19.87 11.41
CA LEU A 142 3.47 -19.91 10.88
C LEU A 142 3.44 -20.26 9.38
N LEU A 143 4.37 -19.72 8.58
CA LEU A 143 4.46 -20.02 7.15
C LEU A 143 4.91 -21.46 6.89
N GLU A 144 5.80 -21.99 7.70
CA GLU A 144 6.27 -23.38 7.63
C GLU A 144 5.13 -24.36 7.96
N LEU A 145 4.36 -24.10 9.01
CA LEU A 145 3.25 -24.94 9.45
C LEU A 145 2.03 -24.87 8.51
N VAL A 146 1.71 -23.68 7.99
CA VAL A 146 0.50 -23.48 7.18
C VAL A 146 0.73 -23.67 5.68
N GLN A 147 1.94 -23.35 5.19
CA GLN A 147 2.30 -23.32 3.77
C GLN A 147 1.27 -22.66 2.85
N PRO A 148 0.83 -21.42 3.13
CA PRO A 148 -0.27 -20.79 2.40
C PRO A 148 0.14 -20.35 0.98
N ALA A 149 -0.84 -20.31 0.08
CA ALA A 149 -0.67 -19.70 -1.25
C ALA A 149 -0.66 -18.16 -1.16
N LEU A 150 -1.36 -17.61 -0.15
CA LEU A 150 -1.48 -16.17 0.10
C LEU A 150 -1.49 -15.90 1.60
N VAL A 151 -0.68 -14.94 2.05
CA VAL A 151 -0.82 -14.32 3.37
C VAL A 151 -1.43 -12.94 3.22
N VAL A 152 -2.38 -12.61 4.09
CA VAL A 152 -3.08 -11.31 4.08
C VAL A 152 -2.72 -10.55 5.36
N MET A 153 -2.21 -9.33 5.19
CA MET A 153 -1.77 -8.48 6.31
C MET A 153 -2.31 -7.06 6.17
N GLY A 154 -2.60 -6.42 7.31
CA GLY A 154 -3.07 -5.04 7.32
C GLY A 154 -1.95 -4.02 7.14
N GLU A 155 -2.25 -2.91 6.46
CA GLU A 155 -1.29 -1.82 6.22
C GLU A 155 -1.05 -0.93 7.46
N LYS A 156 -1.86 -1.06 8.51
CA LYS A 156 -1.82 -0.18 9.70
C LYS A 156 -0.42 -0.09 10.29
N ASP A 157 0.22 -1.24 10.50
CA ASP A 157 1.62 -1.32 10.86
C ASP A 157 2.45 -1.47 9.58
N TRP A 158 2.67 -0.34 8.91
CA TRP A 158 3.34 -0.29 7.63
C TRP A 158 4.79 -0.79 7.70
N GLN A 159 5.48 -0.53 8.82
CA GLN A 159 6.84 -1.02 9.05
C GLN A 159 6.87 -2.54 9.15
N GLN A 160 5.98 -3.14 9.95
CA GLN A 160 5.85 -4.60 10.04
C GLN A 160 5.57 -5.24 8.68
N LEU A 161 4.62 -4.69 7.93
CA LEU A 161 4.29 -5.16 6.58
C LEU A 161 5.51 -5.10 5.65
N THR A 162 6.29 -4.03 5.72
CA THR A 162 7.46 -3.79 4.86
C THR A 162 8.61 -4.74 5.22
N VAL A 163 8.89 -4.91 6.52
CA VAL A 163 9.87 -5.87 7.04
C VAL A 163 9.51 -7.29 6.60
N VAL A 164 8.27 -7.74 6.86
CA VAL A 164 7.82 -9.08 6.45
C VAL A 164 7.88 -9.24 4.93
N ARG A 165 7.48 -8.22 4.16
CA ARG A 165 7.54 -8.27 2.68
C ARG A 165 8.95 -8.49 2.17
N GLN A 166 9.95 -7.83 2.75
CA GLN A 166 11.35 -7.95 2.35
C GLN A 166 11.94 -9.31 2.74
N CYS A 167 11.56 -9.85 3.90
CA CYS A 167 12.04 -11.16 4.33
C CYS A 167 11.27 -12.32 3.69
N LEU A 168 10.06 -12.09 3.16
CA LEU A 168 9.19 -13.15 2.63
C LEU A 168 9.84 -14.09 1.61
N PRO A 169 10.71 -13.64 0.68
CA PRO A 169 11.44 -14.55 -0.21
C PRO A 169 12.34 -15.54 0.53
N ALA A 170 12.93 -15.15 1.66
CA ALA A 170 13.76 -16.02 2.51
C ALA A 170 12.92 -16.91 3.44
N LEU A 171 11.70 -16.49 3.79
CA LEU A 171 10.80 -17.22 4.69
C LEU A 171 10.00 -18.35 4.02
N ARG A 172 10.12 -18.56 2.70
CA ARG A 172 9.25 -19.48 1.97
C ARG A 172 10.04 -20.43 1.06
N GLU A 173 9.79 -21.73 1.21
CA GLU A 173 10.26 -22.75 0.27
C GLU A 173 9.35 -22.83 -0.98
N LYS A 174 8.06 -22.42 -0.86
CA LYS A 174 7.04 -22.43 -1.92
C LYS A 174 6.52 -21.03 -2.26
N ARG A 175 5.83 -20.87 -3.40
CA ARG A 175 5.26 -19.59 -3.87
C ARG A 175 4.11 -19.09 -2.96
N CYS A 176 4.45 -18.42 -1.85
CA CYS A 176 3.50 -17.66 -1.02
C CYS A 176 3.47 -16.19 -1.46
N ARG A 177 2.28 -15.66 -1.79
CA ARG A 177 2.06 -14.24 -2.09
C ARG A 177 1.71 -13.46 -0.81
N LEU A 178 1.90 -12.15 -0.83
CA LEU A 178 1.46 -11.24 0.24
C LEU A 178 0.42 -10.27 -0.32
N LEU A 179 -0.76 -10.24 0.28
CA LEU A 179 -1.79 -9.25 0.00
C LEU A 179 -1.85 -8.23 1.15
N PRO A 180 -1.38 -6.99 0.92
CA PRO A 180 -1.63 -5.91 1.86
C PRO A 180 -3.09 -5.45 1.77
N VAL A 181 -3.68 -5.09 2.91
CA VAL A 181 -5.06 -4.60 3.00
C VAL A 181 -5.08 -3.24 3.69
N PRO A 182 -5.74 -2.23 3.08
CA PRO A 182 -5.80 -0.88 3.65
C PRO A 182 -6.33 -0.80 5.07
N VAL A 183 -5.86 0.22 5.79
CA VAL A 183 -6.27 0.50 7.16
C VAL A 183 -7.78 0.76 7.23
N VAL A 184 -8.50 -0.04 8.00
CA VAL A 184 -9.90 0.25 8.38
C VAL A 184 -9.89 1.24 9.54
N ARG A 185 -10.67 2.31 9.39
CA ARG A 185 -10.78 3.40 10.35
C ARG A 185 -12.18 3.46 10.95
N GLU A 186 -12.26 3.92 12.19
CA GLU A 186 -13.49 4.30 12.86
C GLU A 186 -14.01 5.64 12.29
N GLU A 187 -15.21 6.08 12.71
CA GLU A 187 -15.89 7.25 12.11
C GLU A 187 -15.09 8.56 12.22
N ASP A 188 -14.35 8.73 13.30
CA ASP A 188 -13.47 9.90 13.52
C ASP A 188 -12.09 9.78 12.84
N GLY A 189 -11.87 8.67 12.15
CA GLY A 189 -10.65 8.36 11.42
C GLY A 189 -9.59 7.61 12.22
N LEU A 190 -9.82 7.29 13.50
CA LEU A 190 -8.87 6.48 14.28
C LEU A 190 -8.74 5.08 13.65
N PRO A 191 -7.52 4.54 13.42
CA PRO A 191 -7.37 3.16 12.97
C PRO A 191 -7.98 2.17 13.96
N CYS A 192 -8.71 1.17 13.45
CA CYS A 192 -9.17 0.07 14.29
C CYS A 192 -7.96 -0.66 14.92
N SER A 193 -8.09 -1.00 16.20
CA SER A 193 -7.05 -1.67 16.98
C SER A 193 -7.68 -2.51 18.08
N SER A 194 -7.12 -3.69 18.36
CA SER A 194 -7.45 -4.46 19.56
C SER A 194 -7.22 -3.61 20.82
N ARG A 195 -6.18 -2.77 20.82
CA ARG A 195 -5.86 -1.87 21.93
C ARG A 195 -6.87 -0.74 22.18
N ASN A 196 -7.75 -0.42 21.23
CA ASN A 196 -8.73 0.68 21.40
C ASN A 196 -9.75 0.35 22.50
N CYS A 197 -10.04 -0.93 22.76
CA CYS A 197 -10.98 -1.34 23.80
C CYS A 197 -10.53 -0.97 25.22
N ARG A 198 -9.25 -0.67 25.43
CA ARG A 198 -8.69 -0.27 26.72
C ARG A 198 -8.80 1.23 27.01
N LEU A 199 -9.24 2.02 26.04
CA LEU A 199 -9.33 3.46 26.19
C LEU A 199 -10.59 3.84 26.96
N SER A 200 -10.45 4.65 28.00
CA SER A 200 -11.60 5.33 28.62
C SER A 200 -12.27 6.28 27.61
N PRO A 201 -13.52 6.72 27.85
CA PRO A 201 -14.17 7.68 26.95
C PRO A 201 -13.36 8.98 26.74
N ALA A 202 -12.63 9.44 27.76
CA ALA A 202 -11.75 10.61 27.63
C ALA A 202 -10.51 10.32 26.78
N GLN A 203 -9.84 9.18 27.04
CA GLN A 203 -8.70 8.72 26.26
C GLN A 203 -9.08 8.45 24.80
N ARG A 204 -10.26 7.89 24.54
CA ARG A 204 -10.78 7.65 23.19
C ARG A 204 -10.96 8.96 22.41
N ARG A 205 -11.43 10.04 23.06
CA ARG A 205 -11.49 11.38 22.44
C ARG A 205 -10.11 11.94 22.15
N GLN A 206 -9.12 11.74 23.03
CA GLN A 206 -7.74 12.15 22.77
C GLN A 206 -7.12 11.36 21.60
N ALA A 207 -7.37 10.05 21.52
CA ALA A 207 -6.88 9.21 20.42
C ALA A 207 -7.37 9.70 19.04
N ALA A 208 -8.58 10.25 18.95
CA ALA A 208 -9.12 10.84 17.72
C ALA A 208 -8.29 12.02 17.18
N LEU A 209 -7.40 12.61 17.99
CA LEU A 209 -6.51 13.70 17.57
C LEU A 209 -5.30 13.19 16.78
N VAL A 210 -4.96 11.91 16.87
CA VAL A 210 -3.88 11.27 16.08
C VAL A 210 -4.10 11.43 14.58
N PRO A 211 -5.23 10.95 14.00
CA PRO A 211 -5.48 11.15 12.58
C PRO A 211 -5.69 12.63 12.22
N GLN A 212 -6.15 13.48 13.15
CA GLN A 212 -6.26 14.93 12.90
C GLN A 212 -4.89 15.61 12.76
N ALA A 213 -3.91 15.22 13.58
CA ALA A 213 -2.55 15.72 13.48
C ALA A 213 -1.90 15.33 12.14
N LEU A 214 -2.07 14.08 11.70
CA LEU A 214 -1.61 13.63 10.39
C LEU A 214 -2.29 14.40 9.23
N ARG A 215 -3.61 14.64 9.32
CA ARG A 215 -4.32 15.49 8.34
C ARG A 215 -3.78 16.91 8.29
N ALA A 216 -3.37 17.48 9.43
CA ALA A 216 -2.76 18.80 9.46
C ALA A 216 -1.41 18.84 8.73
N ALA A 217 -0.59 17.79 8.85
CA ALA A 217 0.64 17.67 8.07
C ALA A 217 0.34 17.54 6.57
N ALA A 218 -0.66 16.77 6.17
CA ALA A 218 -1.10 16.69 4.78
C ALA A 218 -1.58 18.06 4.24
N ALA A 219 -2.31 18.83 5.05
CA ALA A 219 -2.71 20.20 4.69
C ALA A 219 -1.51 21.15 4.56
N ALA A 220 -0.51 21.05 5.44
CA ALA A 220 0.73 21.82 5.33
C ALA A 220 1.52 21.48 4.06
N VAL A 221 1.54 20.19 3.66
CA VAL A 221 2.07 19.78 2.35
C VAL A 221 1.26 20.39 1.21
N HIS A 222 -0.06 20.42 1.31
CA HIS A 222 -0.87 21.08 0.29
C HIS A 222 -0.56 22.59 0.17
N ALA A 223 -0.25 23.24 1.30
CA ALA A 223 0.18 24.64 1.37
C ALA A 223 1.65 24.88 0.96
N GLY A 224 2.39 23.84 0.57
CA GLY A 224 3.75 23.96 0.03
C GLY A 224 4.89 23.61 0.98
N GLU A 225 4.62 23.22 2.24
CA GLU A 225 5.69 22.76 3.14
C GLU A 225 6.24 21.40 2.69
N ARG A 226 7.55 21.26 2.69
CA ARG A 226 8.27 20.07 2.18
C ARG A 226 9.32 19.56 3.15
N ARG A 227 9.70 20.33 4.18
CA ARG A 227 10.72 19.97 5.17
C ARG A 227 10.13 19.00 6.18
N ALA A 228 10.78 17.85 6.34
CA ALA A 228 10.34 16.83 7.30
C ALA A 228 10.28 17.35 8.73
N THR A 229 11.30 18.11 9.15
CA THR A 229 11.39 18.64 10.51
C THR A 229 10.15 19.45 10.90
N VAL A 230 9.62 20.26 9.98
CA VAL A 230 8.40 21.06 10.22
C VAL A 230 7.16 20.19 10.29
N LEU A 231 7.01 19.23 9.37
CA LEU A 231 5.87 18.31 9.34
C LEU A 231 5.83 17.42 10.60
N GLU A 232 6.98 16.90 11.01
CA GLU A 232 7.13 16.08 12.22
C GLU A 232 6.86 16.91 13.49
N GLN A 233 7.40 18.12 13.58
CA GLN A 233 7.15 19.03 14.71
C GLN A 233 5.68 19.46 14.79
N LEU A 234 5.03 19.70 13.65
CA LEU A 234 3.60 20.01 13.61
C LEU A 234 2.76 18.88 14.21
N VAL A 235 3.04 17.63 13.84
CA VAL A 235 2.35 16.46 14.40
C VAL A 235 2.67 16.32 15.89
N ARG A 236 3.96 16.32 16.27
CA ARG A 236 4.39 16.18 17.67
C ARG A 236 3.78 17.27 18.56
N GLY A 237 3.81 18.53 18.11
CA GLY A 237 3.31 19.68 18.86
C GLY A 237 1.81 19.58 19.12
N ARG A 238 1.01 19.21 18.10
CA ARG A 238 -0.44 19.00 18.26
C ARG A 238 -0.78 17.89 19.24
N LEU A 239 -0.07 16.77 19.18
CA LEU A 239 -0.31 15.64 20.08
C LEU A 239 0.13 15.95 21.52
N LYS A 240 1.29 16.59 21.71
CA LYS A 240 1.74 17.03 23.03
C LYS A 240 0.81 18.07 23.67
N ALA A 241 0.30 19.02 22.87
CA ALA A 241 -0.69 19.99 23.35
C ALA A 241 -2.01 19.33 23.81
N ALA A 242 -2.31 18.12 23.32
CA ALA A 242 -3.44 17.31 23.76
C ALA A 242 -3.14 16.43 25.00
N GLY A 243 -1.95 16.58 25.60
CA GLY A 243 -1.50 15.78 26.73
C GLY A 243 -1.07 14.35 26.36
N LEU A 244 -0.76 14.09 25.09
CA LEU A 244 -0.31 12.77 24.64
C LEU A 244 1.22 12.69 24.63
N GLU A 245 1.75 11.55 25.05
CA GLU A 245 3.18 11.23 24.97
C GLU A 245 3.50 10.61 23.60
N VAL A 246 4.44 11.20 22.88
CA VAL A 246 4.76 10.82 21.50
C VAL A 246 6.14 10.19 21.44
N ASP A 247 6.19 8.90 21.14
CA ASP A 247 7.43 8.20 20.81
C ASP A 247 8.06 8.85 19.58
N TYR A 248 7.33 8.77 18.46
CA TYR A 248 7.80 9.31 17.21
C TYR A 248 6.68 9.91 16.37
N ALA A 249 7.04 10.95 15.64
CA ALA A 249 6.46 11.30 14.36
C ALA A 249 7.65 11.45 13.40
N GLN A 250 7.70 10.65 12.34
CA GLN A 250 8.85 10.57 11.45
C GLN A 250 8.42 10.43 9.99
N LEU A 251 9.07 11.21 9.12
CA LEU A 251 8.87 11.16 7.68
C LEU A 251 9.94 10.26 7.04
N VAL A 252 9.50 9.16 6.44
CA VAL A 252 10.39 8.16 5.85
C VAL A 252 9.96 7.78 4.44
N HIS A 253 10.86 7.20 3.66
CA HIS A 253 10.52 6.62 2.37
C HIS A 253 9.68 5.35 2.59
N PRO A 254 8.54 5.15 1.91
CA PRO A 254 7.60 4.10 2.26
C PRO A 254 8.12 2.67 2.03
N LEU A 255 9.12 2.46 1.17
CA LEU A 255 9.64 1.12 0.88
C LEU A 255 10.95 0.80 1.62
N THR A 256 11.80 1.80 1.79
CA THR A 256 13.13 1.64 2.40
C THR A 256 13.12 2.02 3.87
N LEU A 257 12.07 2.72 4.33
CA LEU A 257 11.88 3.22 5.69
C LEU A 257 13.01 4.14 6.17
N GLN A 258 13.84 4.62 5.24
CA GLN A 258 14.91 5.56 5.49
C GLN A 258 14.34 6.98 5.66
N PRO A 259 14.92 7.81 6.53
CA PRO A 259 14.47 9.19 6.71
C PRO A 259 14.42 9.97 5.39
N CYS A 260 13.38 10.77 5.22
CA CYS A 260 13.27 11.71 4.10
C CYS A 260 13.36 13.14 4.64
N PRO A 261 14.54 13.80 4.66
CA PRO A 261 14.67 15.17 5.17
C PRO A 261 13.77 16.19 4.46
N ARG A 262 13.42 15.89 3.21
CA ARG A 262 12.53 16.66 2.36
C ARG A 262 11.59 15.73 1.60
N LEU A 263 10.34 16.18 1.42
CA LEU A 263 9.32 15.52 0.63
C LEU A 263 9.44 15.90 -0.84
N ASP A 264 10.15 15.11 -1.65
CA ASP A 264 10.31 15.37 -3.10
C ASP A 264 9.46 14.45 -4.00
N GLY A 265 8.75 13.48 -3.40
CA GLY A 265 7.90 12.52 -4.09
C GLY A 265 6.81 11.99 -3.17
N VAL A 266 6.88 10.70 -2.85
CA VAL A 266 6.05 10.06 -1.84
C VAL A 266 6.86 9.81 -0.57
N ALA A 267 6.28 10.11 0.58
CA ALA A 267 6.81 9.73 1.87
C ALA A 267 5.70 9.19 2.77
N LEU A 268 6.07 8.37 3.74
CA LEU A 268 5.22 7.92 4.83
C LEU A 268 5.52 8.78 6.06
N LEU A 269 4.52 9.49 6.57
CA LEU A 269 4.59 10.10 7.89
C LEU A 269 3.96 9.13 8.90
N GLY A 270 4.80 8.41 9.63
CA GLY A 270 4.38 7.48 10.68
C GLY A 270 4.35 8.17 12.05
N VAL A 271 3.40 7.75 12.90
CA VAL A 271 3.30 8.22 14.29
C VAL A 271 3.03 7.07 15.26
N ALA A 272 3.71 7.10 16.40
CA ALA A 272 3.39 6.29 17.57
C ALA A 272 3.22 7.17 18.79
N VAL A 273 2.17 6.88 19.57
CA VAL A 273 1.74 7.73 20.67
C VAL A 273 1.11 6.90 21.78
N HIS A 274 1.38 7.26 23.03
CA HIS A 274 0.77 6.68 24.21
C HIS A 274 -0.50 7.46 24.59
N VAL A 275 -1.60 6.72 24.74
CA VAL A 275 -2.91 7.22 25.18
C VAL A 275 -3.36 6.38 26.37
N GLY A 276 -3.07 6.88 27.57
CA GLY A 276 -3.18 6.06 28.78
C GLY A 276 -2.28 4.83 28.69
N PRO A 277 -2.78 3.60 28.98
CA PRO A 277 -1.97 2.38 28.92
C PRO A 277 -1.74 1.86 27.49
N ALA A 278 -2.38 2.46 26.47
CA ALA A 278 -2.32 1.96 25.11
C ALA A 278 -1.32 2.74 24.25
N ARG A 279 -0.41 2.02 23.60
CA ARG A 279 0.43 2.55 22.54
C ARG A 279 -0.27 2.39 21.19
N LEU A 280 -0.61 3.51 20.55
CA LEU A 280 -1.32 3.56 19.28
C LEU A 280 -0.38 3.90 18.13
N LEU A 281 -0.70 3.38 16.95
CA LEU A 281 0.05 3.57 15.71
C LEU A 281 -0.90 4.09 14.62
N ASP A 282 -0.42 5.04 13.84
CA ASP A 282 -1.06 5.48 12.60
C ASP A 282 0.01 5.97 11.61
N HIS A 283 -0.38 6.12 10.35
CA HIS A 283 0.47 6.71 9.33
C HIS A 283 -0.36 7.40 8.25
N SER A 284 0.29 8.27 7.49
CA SER A 284 -0.28 8.88 6.29
C SER A 284 0.77 8.95 5.17
N PHE A 285 0.36 8.64 3.94
CA PHE A 285 1.18 8.92 2.77
C PHE A 285 1.06 10.39 2.40
N LEU A 286 2.20 11.07 2.34
CA LEU A 286 2.31 12.45 1.89
C LEU A 286 2.90 12.47 0.48
N LEU A 287 2.32 13.30 -0.37
CA LEU A 287 2.71 13.44 -1.77
C LEU A 287 3.12 14.89 -2.04
N ALA A 288 4.35 15.09 -2.51
CA ALA A 288 4.89 16.41 -2.87
C ALA A 288 4.11 17.08 -4.01
N ARG A 289 3.49 16.26 -4.86
CA ARG A 289 2.70 16.63 -6.03
C ARG A 289 1.65 15.56 -6.30
N LYS A 290 0.65 15.87 -7.13
CA LYS A 290 -0.29 14.85 -7.60
C LYS A 290 0.47 13.72 -8.32
N PRO A 291 0.06 12.45 -8.14
CA PRO A 291 0.82 11.31 -8.64
C PRO A 291 0.84 11.24 -10.17
N ILE A 292 1.89 10.62 -10.71
CA ILE A 292 1.94 10.17 -12.10
C ILE A 292 1.86 8.66 -12.07
N ILE A 293 0.85 8.09 -12.71
CA ILE A 293 0.59 6.66 -12.75
C ILE A 293 0.76 6.18 -14.19
N ALA A 294 1.62 5.21 -14.42
CA ALA A 294 1.75 4.55 -15.71
C ALA A 294 1.15 3.14 -15.61
N ILE A 295 0.24 2.80 -16.52
CA ILE A 295 -0.35 1.46 -16.64
C ILE A 295 0.24 0.79 -17.87
N ASP A 296 1.04 -0.24 -17.64
CA ASP A 296 1.71 -1.02 -18.68
C ASP A 296 1.15 -2.45 -18.73
N GLY A 297 1.32 -3.11 -19.88
CA GLY A 297 0.92 -4.50 -20.11
C GLY A 297 0.68 -4.81 -21.60
N PRO A 298 0.42 -6.07 -21.95
CA PRO A 298 0.19 -6.48 -23.35
C PRO A 298 -1.03 -5.80 -23.99
N ALA A 299 -1.09 -5.76 -25.32
CA ALA A 299 -2.27 -5.29 -26.05
C ALA A 299 -3.52 -6.13 -25.71
N GLY A 300 -4.70 -5.51 -25.69
CA GLY A 300 -5.97 -6.21 -25.45
C GLY A 300 -6.30 -6.56 -23.99
N THR A 301 -5.44 -6.24 -23.02
CA THR A 301 -5.65 -6.57 -21.59
C THR A 301 -6.55 -5.59 -20.82
N GLY A 302 -7.14 -4.60 -21.52
CA GLY A 302 -8.02 -3.61 -20.91
C GLY A 302 -7.31 -2.41 -20.27
N LYS A 303 -6.01 -2.19 -20.53
CA LYS A 303 -5.23 -1.05 -20.01
C LYS A 303 -5.97 0.28 -20.17
N SER A 304 -6.39 0.64 -21.38
CA SER A 304 -7.06 1.92 -21.66
C SER A 304 -8.33 2.11 -20.84
N THR A 305 -9.06 1.03 -20.59
CA THR A 305 -10.25 1.04 -19.73
C THR A 305 -9.85 1.29 -18.29
N VAL A 306 -8.85 0.57 -17.75
CA VAL A 306 -8.35 0.76 -16.39
C VAL A 306 -7.76 2.16 -16.20
N THR A 307 -6.97 2.66 -17.16
CA THR A 307 -6.34 3.98 -17.14
C THR A 307 -7.39 5.09 -17.07
N ARG A 308 -8.42 5.03 -17.91
CA ARG A 308 -9.53 5.99 -17.91
C ARG A 308 -10.33 5.94 -16.61
N LEU A 309 -10.68 4.74 -16.13
CA LEU A 309 -11.44 4.58 -14.89
C LEU A 309 -10.65 5.07 -13.67
N LEU A 310 -9.35 4.77 -13.62
CA LEU A 310 -8.47 5.21 -12.54
C LEU A 310 -8.30 6.73 -12.55
N ALA A 311 -8.07 7.33 -13.71
CA ALA A 311 -7.95 8.76 -13.86
C ALA A 311 -9.22 9.49 -13.40
N ALA A 312 -10.40 9.02 -13.84
CA ALA A 312 -11.68 9.57 -13.41
C ALA A 312 -11.90 9.40 -11.90
N ARG A 313 -11.57 8.23 -11.34
CA ARG A 313 -11.71 7.93 -9.90
C ARG A 313 -10.84 8.81 -9.01
N LEU A 314 -9.65 9.18 -9.50
CA LEU A 314 -8.65 9.96 -8.77
C LEU A 314 -8.64 11.46 -9.13
N GLY A 315 -9.46 11.88 -10.10
CA GLY A 315 -9.45 13.26 -10.61
C GLY A 315 -8.10 13.65 -11.25
N LEU A 316 -7.47 12.72 -11.95
CA LEU A 316 -6.17 12.90 -12.62
C LEU A 316 -6.35 13.03 -14.14
N LEU A 317 -5.38 13.67 -14.80
CA LEU A 317 -5.28 13.80 -16.24
C LEU A 317 -5.01 12.43 -16.87
N HIS A 318 -5.93 11.90 -17.69
CA HIS A 318 -5.63 10.70 -18.49
C HIS A 318 -4.88 11.05 -19.79
N LEU A 319 -3.65 10.57 -19.91
CA LEU A 319 -2.80 10.73 -21.08
C LEU A 319 -2.89 9.52 -21.99
N ASP A 320 -3.78 9.61 -23.00
CA ASP A 320 -3.82 8.68 -24.12
C ASP A 320 -2.63 8.97 -25.06
N THR A 321 -1.53 8.26 -24.84
CA THR A 321 -0.32 8.37 -25.67
C THR A 321 -0.62 7.98 -27.12
N GLY A 322 -1.51 7.01 -27.34
CA GLY A 322 -1.97 6.61 -28.67
C GLY A 322 -2.68 7.74 -29.41
N ALA A 323 -3.46 8.56 -28.71
CA ALA A 323 -4.13 9.71 -29.31
C ALA A 323 -3.15 10.80 -29.70
N MET A 324 -2.04 10.98 -28.97
CA MET A 324 -0.97 11.90 -29.38
C MET A 324 -0.32 11.47 -30.71
N TYR A 325 -0.05 10.16 -30.87
CA TYR A 325 0.47 9.65 -32.15
C TYR A 325 -0.54 9.76 -33.28
N ARG A 326 -1.83 9.49 -33.02
CA ARG A 326 -2.91 9.70 -34.02
C ARG A 326 -3.07 11.17 -34.38
N ALA A 327 -2.91 12.08 -33.43
CA ALA A 327 -2.90 13.53 -33.65
C ALA A 327 -1.77 13.94 -34.62
N VAL A 328 -0.54 13.49 -34.37
CA VAL A 328 0.58 13.75 -35.31
C VAL A 328 0.33 13.11 -36.68
N ALA A 329 -0.18 11.88 -36.72
CA ALA A 329 -0.50 11.21 -37.98
C ALA A 329 -1.58 11.97 -38.78
N TRP A 330 -2.60 12.50 -38.10
CA TRP A 330 -3.60 13.36 -38.71
C TRP A 330 -2.96 14.65 -39.26
N LEU A 331 -2.11 15.31 -38.49
CA LEU A 331 -1.44 16.54 -38.92
C LEU A 331 -0.55 16.32 -40.16
N VAL A 332 0.18 15.21 -40.20
CA VAL A 332 1.02 14.82 -41.35
C VAL A 332 0.17 14.58 -42.59
N LEU A 333 -0.97 13.90 -42.45
CA LEU A 333 -1.91 13.65 -43.55
C LEU A 333 -2.56 14.93 -44.06
N GLU A 334 -3.01 15.80 -43.15
CA GLU A 334 -3.68 17.05 -43.48
C GLU A 334 -2.75 18.02 -44.23
N ASN A 335 -1.47 18.07 -43.84
CA ASN A 335 -0.45 18.87 -44.52
C ASN A 335 0.17 18.17 -45.74
N ARG A 336 -0.34 17.00 -46.13
CA ARG A 336 0.17 16.16 -47.23
C ARG A 336 1.68 15.92 -47.16
N GLN A 337 2.23 15.84 -45.96
CA GLN A 337 3.66 15.65 -45.77
C GLN A 337 4.06 14.19 -46.02
N PRO A 338 5.20 13.92 -46.68
CA PRO A 338 5.70 12.57 -46.83
C PRO A 338 6.10 12.02 -45.45
N ILE A 339 5.66 10.79 -45.14
CA ILE A 339 5.98 10.11 -43.87
C ILE A 339 7.40 9.55 -43.94
N ARG A 340 8.39 10.43 -43.82
CA ARG A 340 9.82 10.12 -43.75
C ARG A 340 10.56 11.21 -42.98
N SER A 341 11.69 10.85 -42.39
CA SER A 341 12.62 11.80 -41.77
C SER A 341 13.05 12.89 -42.75
N GLY A 342 13.18 14.12 -42.27
CA GLY A 342 13.60 15.28 -43.07
C GLY A 342 13.12 16.62 -42.51
N GLY A 343 13.69 17.71 -43.04
CA GLY A 343 13.47 19.07 -42.53
C GLY A 343 12.01 19.54 -42.55
N ALA A 344 11.23 19.14 -43.55
CA ALA A 344 9.81 19.52 -43.65
C ALA A 344 8.95 18.92 -42.51
N LEU A 345 9.20 17.66 -42.15
CA LEU A 345 8.54 17.03 -40.99
C LEU A 345 8.97 17.70 -39.70
N GLN A 346 10.26 18.01 -39.56
CA GLN A 346 10.78 18.67 -38.36
C GLN A 346 10.14 20.05 -38.16
N GLN A 347 10.06 20.87 -39.22
CA GLN A 347 9.41 22.19 -39.16
C GLN A 347 7.92 22.10 -38.82
N LEU A 348 7.22 21.09 -39.35
CA LEU A 348 5.81 20.84 -38.99
C LEU A 348 5.66 20.48 -37.50
N LEU A 349 6.56 19.64 -36.97
CA LEU A 349 6.52 19.23 -35.57
C LEU A 349 6.95 20.35 -34.61
N GLU A 350 7.85 21.25 -35.03
CA GLU A 350 8.30 22.39 -34.23
C GLU A 350 7.21 23.46 -34.07
N THR A 351 6.35 23.62 -35.07
CA THR A 351 5.22 24.55 -35.04
C THR A 351 3.93 23.94 -34.46
N MET A 352 3.94 22.64 -34.17
CA MET A 352 2.78 21.94 -33.64
C MET A 352 2.50 22.30 -32.18
N GLU A 353 1.31 22.83 -31.92
CA GLU A 353 0.76 22.99 -30.59
C GLU A 353 -0.29 21.90 -30.31
N LEU A 354 0.07 20.92 -29.48
CA LEU A 354 -0.85 19.86 -29.04
C LEU A 354 -1.42 20.19 -27.66
N GLN A 355 -2.73 20.35 -27.58
CA GLN A 355 -3.45 20.58 -26.34
C GLN A 355 -4.36 19.38 -26.01
N LEU A 356 -4.35 18.98 -24.75
CA LEU A 356 -5.22 17.93 -24.21
C LEU A 356 -6.12 18.57 -23.15
N ALA A 357 -7.41 18.66 -23.44
CA ALA A 357 -8.43 19.22 -22.56
C ALA A 357 -9.50 18.17 -22.22
N TRP A 358 -10.37 18.48 -21.27
CA TRP A 358 -11.47 17.62 -20.84
C TRP A 358 -12.79 18.35 -21.01
N GLY A 359 -13.78 17.68 -21.59
CA GLY A 359 -15.18 18.10 -21.53
C GLY A 359 -15.84 17.65 -20.22
N ASP A 360 -17.01 18.21 -19.93
CA ASP A 360 -17.76 18.03 -18.67
C ASP A 360 -18.15 16.57 -18.34
N HIS A 361 -18.06 15.66 -19.32
CA HIS A 361 -18.36 14.23 -19.18
C HIS A 361 -17.12 13.33 -19.22
N GLY A 362 -15.93 13.89 -19.01
CA GLY A 362 -14.67 13.12 -19.04
C GLY A 362 -14.26 12.65 -20.43
N GLN A 363 -14.86 13.22 -21.48
CA GLN A 363 -14.36 13.05 -22.84
C GLN A 363 -13.10 13.88 -23.02
N GLN A 364 -12.04 13.24 -23.53
CA GLN A 364 -10.80 13.92 -23.85
C GLN A 364 -10.98 14.70 -25.16
N VAL A 365 -10.76 16.01 -25.09
CA VAL A 365 -10.75 16.91 -26.24
C VAL A 365 -9.29 17.12 -26.65
N ILE A 366 -8.97 16.78 -27.89
CA ILE A 366 -7.61 16.88 -28.43
C ILE A 366 -7.60 17.97 -29.48
N ARG A 367 -6.74 18.97 -29.28
CA ARG A 367 -6.58 20.06 -30.24
C ARG A 367 -5.16 20.10 -30.79
N ILE A 368 -5.05 20.32 -32.09
CA ILE A 368 -3.78 20.62 -32.76
C ILE A 368 -3.89 21.98 -33.40
N ASN A 369 -3.00 22.90 -33.04
CA ASN A 369 -2.97 24.27 -33.56
C ASN A 369 -4.35 24.96 -33.41
N GLY A 370 -5.02 24.72 -32.27
CA GLY A 370 -6.35 25.27 -31.95
C GLY A 370 -7.54 24.51 -32.55
N VAL A 371 -7.34 23.56 -33.47
CA VAL A 371 -8.41 22.77 -34.11
C VAL A 371 -8.73 21.53 -33.29
N ASP A 372 -10.01 21.31 -32.95
CA ASP A 372 -10.47 20.06 -32.33
C ASP A 372 -10.41 18.90 -33.34
N VAL A 373 -9.59 17.90 -33.03
CA VAL A 373 -9.35 16.73 -33.88
C VAL A 373 -9.85 15.44 -33.24
N SER A 374 -10.61 15.51 -32.14
CA SER A 374 -10.96 14.36 -31.29
C SER A 374 -11.63 13.21 -32.04
N ASP A 375 -12.49 13.52 -33.02
CA ASP A 375 -13.11 12.52 -33.90
C ASP A 375 -12.24 12.19 -35.11
N ALA A 376 -11.58 13.20 -35.69
CA ALA A 376 -10.76 13.05 -36.89
C ALA A 376 -9.59 12.07 -36.67
N ILE A 377 -9.01 12.06 -35.47
CA ILE A 377 -7.92 11.14 -35.12
C ILE A 377 -8.36 9.67 -35.02
N ARG A 378 -9.68 9.40 -34.93
CA ARG A 378 -10.24 8.04 -34.83
C ARG A 378 -10.52 7.42 -36.20
N LEU A 379 -10.41 8.20 -37.28
CA LEU A 379 -10.66 7.73 -38.63
C LEU A 379 -9.70 6.59 -39.01
N PRO A 380 -10.17 5.54 -39.73
CA PRO A 380 -9.35 4.40 -40.11
C PRO A 380 -8.05 4.78 -40.83
N ARG A 381 -8.10 5.80 -41.70
CA ARG A 381 -6.93 6.33 -42.43
C ARG A 381 -5.83 6.84 -41.49
N VAL A 382 -6.21 7.48 -40.37
CA VAL A 382 -5.26 8.00 -39.38
C VAL A 382 -4.65 6.84 -38.60
N THR A 383 -5.48 5.92 -38.11
CA THR A 383 -5.04 4.72 -37.38
C THR A 383 -4.06 3.88 -38.20
N ALA A 384 -4.33 3.67 -39.50
CA ALA A 384 -3.45 2.94 -40.40
C ALA A 384 -2.08 3.63 -40.63
N THR A 385 -2.01 4.96 -40.42
CA THR A 385 -0.80 5.76 -40.61
C THR A 385 0.12 5.76 -39.38
N VAL A 386 -0.44 5.50 -38.18
CA VAL A 386 0.28 5.56 -36.91
C VAL A 386 1.57 4.74 -36.88
N PRO A 387 1.63 3.46 -37.31
CA PRO A 387 2.85 2.67 -37.20
C PRO A 387 4.04 3.29 -37.94
N ARG A 388 3.79 3.90 -39.10
CA ARG A 388 4.82 4.56 -39.91
C ARG A 388 5.30 5.86 -39.27
N VAL A 389 4.36 6.67 -38.77
CA VAL A 389 4.66 7.94 -38.07
C VAL A 389 5.37 7.69 -36.75
N ALA A 390 4.92 6.71 -35.98
CA ALA A 390 5.49 6.32 -34.69
C ALA A 390 6.86 5.66 -34.81
N ALA A 391 7.26 5.18 -36.00
CA ALA A 391 8.61 4.67 -36.25
C ALA A 391 9.66 5.79 -36.40
N LEU A 392 9.24 7.03 -36.68
CA LEU A 392 10.14 8.15 -36.92
C LEU A 392 10.71 8.71 -35.60
N PRO A 393 12.05 8.80 -35.45
CA PRO A 393 12.68 9.30 -34.22
C PRO A 393 12.25 10.73 -33.84
N GLU A 394 12.09 11.61 -34.81
CA GLU A 394 11.74 13.02 -34.62
C GLU A 394 10.35 13.16 -33.96
N VAL A 395 9.40 12.33 -34.42
CA VAL A 395 8.06 12.27 -33.84
C VAL A 395 8.13 11.77 -32.39
N ARG A 396 8.87 10.68 -32.13
CA ARG A 396 9.04 10.15 -30.77
C ARG A 396 9.66 11.17 -29.83
N GLN A 397 10.69 11.89 -30.28
CA GLN A 397 11.36 12.91 -29.49
C GLN A 397 10.43 14.07 -29.12
N VAL A 398 9.65 14.58 -30.08
CA VAL A 398 8.68 15.66 -29.84
C VAL A 398 7.58 15.20 -28.88
N LEU A 399 6.98 14.03 -29.11
CA LEU A 399 5.93 13.52 -28.24
C LEU A 399 6.46 13.20 -26.83
N THR A 400 7.67 12.65 -26.71
CA THR A 400 8.30 12.42 -25.38
C THR A 400 8.51 13.74 -24.64
N ARG A 401 8.93 14.81 -25.33
CA ARG A 401 9.05 16.15 -24.71
C ARG A 401 7.70 16.66 -24.22
N GLN A 402 6.64 16.51 -25.02
CA GLN A 402 5.28 16.89 -24.63
C GLN A 402 4.76 16.07 -23.44
N GLN A 403 4.93 14.75 -23.45
CA GLN A 403 4.57 13.87 -22.32
C GLN A 403 5.30 14.27 -21.03
N ARG A 404 6.60 14.56 -21.12
CA ARG A 404 7.37 15.06 -19.97
C ARG A 404 6.87 16.42 -19.48
N ALA A 405 6.46 17.30 -20.39
CA ALA A 405 5.87 18.60 -20.03
C ALA A 405 4.56 18.41 -19.23
N PHE A 406 3.65 17.56 -19.71
CA PHE A 406 2.43 17.20 -18.97
C PHE A 406 2.76 16.57 -17.60
N GLY A 407 3.80 15.75 -17.52
CA GLY A 407 4.26 15.14 -16.27
C GLY A 407 4.84 16.12 -15.24
N ARG A 408 5.28 17.34 -15.62
CA ARG A 408 5.91 18.28 -14.67
C ARG A 408 4.98 18.70 -13.54
N GLN A 409 3.71 18.94 -13.85
CA GLN A 409 2.70 19.34 -12.86
C GLN A 409 2.21 18.15 -12.01
N GLY A 410 2.53 16.92 -12.42
CA GLY A 410 1.98 15.71 -11.84
C GLY A 410 0.49 15.56 -12.11
N GLY A 411 -0.12 14.55 -11.49
CA GLY A 411 -1.56 14.33 -11.54
C GLY A 411 -2.03 13.74 -12.86
N LEU A 412 -1.33 12.70 -13.30
CA LEU A 412 -1.45 12.08 -14.61
C LEU A 412 -1.68 10.57 -14.46
N VAL A 413 -2.49 9.97 -15.30
CA VAL A 413 -2.51 8.52 -15.55
C VAL A 413 -2.24 8.31 -17.04
N SER A 414 -1.20 7.58 -17.40
CA SER A 414 -0.82 7.28 -18.77
C SER A 414 -0.85 5.79 -19.02
N GLU A 415 -1.09 5.39 -20.25
CA GLU A 415 -0.87 4.02 -20.71
C GLU A 415 0.36 3.88 -21.59
N GLY A 416 1.03 2.72 -21.48
CA GLY A 416 2.19 2.30 -22.25
C GLY A 416 1.95 1.00 -22.99
#